data_AF-A0A7K4FKU8-F1
#
_entry.id   AF-A0A7K4FKU8-F1
#
_cell.length_a   1.000
_cell.length_b   1.000
_cell.length_c   1.000
_cell.angle_alpha   90.00
_cell.angle_beta   90.00
_cell.angle_gamma   90.00
#
_symmetry.space_group_name_H-M   'P 1'
#
loop_
_entity.id
_entity.type
_entity.pdbx_description
1 polymer ?
#
loop_
_entity_poly.entity_id
_entity_poly.type
_entity_poly.pdbx_seq_one_letter_code
_entity_poly.pdbx_strand_id
1 'polypeptide(L)'
;KIFNLDLSDSSDKAIYQGFQKLLVIIMIFVEAIPQAFGFLVPDAGLVSNIAHVVPGYGEFLAQSIIILQLFFGSYLVFLMDEVVSKYGIGSGISLFIAAGVSQQLFTGTFNWIPSTITSPLSLANPPAGAIPKALYLFINAPGSYLTNTGMEQVLFAQPNPMIALVGTLLIFFIVAFFQSSKIELPIAHERVRGARGRYPLQLLYASNIPVILATALLANISMWTLLFWDSPVLSKIPILGHSHLLGSYASAAQISALGISSTTPTGGLAYYLYTPNGLSDWLFPILQPSVSQSVLLGHTPVEELIHIVVFMAFLVGFSILFAKFWIETTNMGPDAVAKQIRSSGMQIPGFRRDPRIMAKVLSKYIPAITIFSGAIVGILAGAADLIGTVGDTSGTGLLLAVGIVIQFYEAMGREQLMEMHPLIRQFFNGG
;
A
#
# COMPACT_ATOMS: atom_id res chain seq x y z
N LYS A 1 7.67 26.77 -10.03
CA LYS A 1 8.89 25.96 -9.86
C LYS A 1 9.65 26.51 -8.67
N ILE A 2 9.91 25.70 -7.64
CA ILE A 2 10.57 26.12 -6.38
C ILE A 2 12.10 26.03 -6.51
N PHE A 3 12.61 25.13 -7.34
CA PHE A 3 14.03 25.00 -7.68
C PHE A 3 14.24 25.19 -9.19
N ASN A 4 15.23 25.99 -9.58
CA ASN A 4 15.63 26.20 -10.97
C ASN A 4 16.77 25.22 -11.30
N LEU A 5 16.41 23.96 -11.54
CA LEU A 5 17.31 22.92 -12.04
C LEU A 5 16.87 22.53 -13.45
N ASP A 6 17.82 22.45 -14.37
CA ASP A 6 17.56 22.00 -15.73
C ASP A 6 17.90 20.51 -15.86
N LEU A 7 16.87 19.67 -15.82
CA LEU A 7 17.02 18.21 -15.92
C LEU A 7 17.50 17.74 -17.31
N SER A 8 17.69 18.65 -18.26
CA SER A 8 18.34 18.35 -19.55
C SER A 8 19.87 18.43 -19.50
N ASP A 9 20.46 19.12 -18.51
CA ASP A 9 21.90 19.11 -18.30
C ASP A 9 22.32 17.89 -17.46
N SER A 10 23.39 17.24 -17.88
CA SER A 10 24.00 16.09 -17.22
C SER A 10 24.56 16.42 -15.83
N SER A 11 25.08 17.63 -15.64
CA SER A 11 25.61 18.08 -14.33
C SER A 11 24.48 18.26 -13.31
N ASP A 12 23.43 18.99 -13.69
CA ASP A 12 22.26 19.23 -12.84
C ASP A 12 21.53 17.93 -12.50
N LYS A 13 21.43 17.00 -13.46
CA LYS A 13 20.86 15.67 -13.24
C LYS A 13 21.66 14.85 -12.23
N ALA A 14 23.00 14.92 -12.27
CA ALA A 14 23.86 14.23 -11.31
C ALA A 14 23.71 14.82 -9.90
N ILE A 15 23.63 16.15 -9.77
CA ILE A 15 23.38 16.82 -8.48
C ILE A 15 22.01 16.43 -7.93
N TYR A 16 20.97 16.46 -8.76
CA TYR A 16 19.62 16.08 -8.35
C TYR A 16 19.57 14.63 -7.85
N GLN A 17 20.15 13.69 -8.60
CA GLN A 17 20.21 12.29 -8.20
C GLN A 17 21.04 12.10 -6.93
N GLY A 18 22.20 12.76 -6.82
CA GLY A 18 23.05 12.70 -5.63
C GLY A 18 22.33 13.20 -4.37
N PHE A 19 21.66 14.35 -4.48
CA PHE A 19 20.85 14.91 -3.39
C PHE A 19 19.68 14.01 -3.02
N GLN A 20 18.97 13.46 -4.00
CA GLN A 20 17.86 12.52 -3.76
C GLN A 20 18.34 11.30 -2.96
N LYS A 21 19.48 10.70 -3.31
CA LYS A 21 20.04 9.55 -2.59
C LYS A 21 20.47 9.91 -1.17
N LEU A 22 21.12 11.05 -0.99
CA LEU A 22 21.52 11.53 0.33
C LEU A 22 20.30 11.78 1.22
N LEU A 23 19.24 12.37 0.66
CA LEU A 23 17.99 12.59 1.37
C LEU A 23 17.35 11.26 1.79
N VAL A 24 17.33 10.25 0.90
CA VAL A 24 16.83 8.91 1.24
C VAL A 24 17.61 8.29 2.41
N ILE A 25 18.94 8.39 2.42
CA ILE A 25 19.76 7.85 3.52
C ILE A 25 19.45 8.57 4.85
N ILE A 26 19.28 9.90 4.81
CA ILE A 26 18.89 10.67 6.00
C ILE A 26 17.49 10.25 6.46
N MET A 27 16.53 10.10 5.54
CA MET A 27 15.16 9.68 5.86
C MET A 27 15.11 8.28 6.46
N ILE A 28 15.89 7.32 5.96
CA ILE A 28 16.01 5.97 6.55
C ILE A 28 16.42 6.06 8.03
N PHE A 29 17.40 6.90 8.34
CA PHE A 29 17.85 7.09 9.72
C PHE A 29 16.77 7.77 10.59
N VAL A 30 16.12 8.80 10.06
CA VAL A 30 15.06 9.55 10.76
C VAL A 30 13.83 8.67 11.01
N GLU A 31 13.44 7.81 10.07
CA GLU A 31 12.30 6.90 10.21
C GLU A 31 12.59 5.69 11.11
N ALA A 32 13.84 5.24 11.19
CA ALA A 32 14.23 4.15 12.09
C ALA A 32 14.04 4.51 13.58
N ILE A 33 14.16 5.80 13.93
CA ILE A 33 14.01 6.29 15.30
C ILE A 33 12.56 6.06 15.79
N PRO A 34 11.50 6.62 15.18
CA PRO A 34 10.12 6.36 15.60
C PRO A 34 9.75 4.87 15.64
N GLN A 35 10.25 4.07 14.70
CA GLN A 35 9.94 2.65 14.66
C GLN A 35 10.54 1.88 15.84
N ALA A 36 11.77 2.22 16.25
CA ALA A 36 12.42 1.59 17.40
C ALA A 36 11.86 2.06 18.76
N PHE A 37 11.30 3.27 18.84
CA PHE A 37 10.71 3.80 20.07
C PHE A 37 9.20 3.53 20.20
N GLY A 38 8.49 3.31 19.10
CA GLY A 38 7.04 3.12 19.09
C GLY A 38 6.59 1.68 18.76
N PHE A 39 7.04 1.13 17.64
CA PHE A 39 6.49 -0.13 17.09
C PHE A 39 7.23 -1.38 17.55
N LEU A 40 8.55 -1.31 17.70
CA LEU A 40 9.39 -2.47 18.01
C LEU A 40 9.79 -2.45 19.48
N VAL A 41 9.15 -3.29 20.29
CA VAL A 41 9.56 -3.49 21.68
C VAL A 41 10.80 -4.40 21.70
N PRO A 42 11.92 -3.97 22.31
CA PRO A 42 13.10 -4.82 22.44
C PRO A 42 12.77 -6.07 23.26
N ASP A 43 13.32 -7.22 22.87
CA ASP A 43 13.11 -8.46 23.61
C ASP A 43 13.56 -8.30 25.08
N ALA A 44 12.70 -8.73 26.01
CA ALA A 44 12.93 -8.57 27.44
C ALA A 44 14.21 -9.29 27.91
N GLY A 45 14.59 -10.40 27.25
CA GLY A 45 15.83 -11.12 27.52
C GLY A 45 17.08 -10.35 27.05
N LEU A 46 17.01 -9.71 25.89
CA LEU A 46 18.10 -8.84 25.42
C LEU A 46 18.27 -7.61 26.33
N VAL A 47 17.17 -6.99 26.76
CA VAL A 47 17.19 -5.86 27.70
C VAL A 47 17.78 -6.28 29.05
N SER A 48 17.39 -7.45 29.60
CA SER A 48 17.93 -7.93 30.86
C SER A 48 19.41 -8.29 30.77
N ASN A 49 19.85 -8.87 29.65
CA ASN A 49 21.26 -9.22 29.43
C ASN A 49 22.15 -7.99 29.29
N ILE A 50 21.67 -6.95 28.60
CA ILE A 50 22.41 -5.69 28.48
C ILE A 50 22.38 -4.91 29.79
N ALA A 51 21.27 -4.92 30.52
CA ALA A 51 21.16 -4.31 31.85
C ALA A 51 22.12 -4.96 32.88
N HIS A 52 22.45 -6.24 32.71
CA HIS A 52 23.46 -6.93 33.51
C HIS A 52 24.90 -6.46 33.21
N VAL A 53 25.19 -6.02 31.98
CA VAL A 53 26.53 -5.55 31.56
C VAL A 53 26.70 -4.05 31.81
N VAL A 54 25.64 -3.25 31.61
CA VAL A 54 25.62 -1.80 31.86
C VAL A 54 24.35 -1.46 32.65
N PRO A 55 24.44 -1.29 33.98
CA PRO A 55 23.27 -1.00 34.82
C PRO A 55 22.59 0.30 34.39
N GLY A 56 21.28 0.26 34.16
CA GLY A 56 20.46 1.44 33.88
C GLY A 56 20.37 1.90 32.42
N TYR A 57 21.16 1.32 31.49
CA TYR A 57 21.14 1.68 30.06
C TYR A 57 20.66 0.54 29.13
N GLY A 58 20.13 -0.56 29.70
CA GLY A 58 19.73 -1.75 28.95
C GLY A 58 18.71 -1.48 27.84
N GLU A 59 17.70 -0.67 28.12
CA GLU A 59 16.63 -0.34 27.17
C GLU A 59 17.13 0.58 26.04
N PHE A 60 17.89 1.63 26.39
CA PHE A 60 18.44 2.58 25.42
C PHE A 60 19.45 1.93 24.46
N LEU A 61 20.33 1.06 24.99
CA LEU A 61 21.30 0.33 24.18
C LEU A 61 20.62 -0.72 23.28
N ALA A 62 19.61 -1.43 23.79
CA ALA A 62 18.81 -2.36 22.98
C ALA A 62 18.09 -1.65 21.83
N GLN A 63 17.46 -0.51 22.10
CA GLN A 63 16.81 0.33 21.08
C GLN A 63 17.83 0.87 20.07
N SER A 64 19.02 1.28 20.51
CA SER A 64 20.10 1.74 19.61
C SER A 64 20.57 0.65 18.65
N ILE A 65 20.64 -0.61 19.11
CA ILE A 65 20.96 -1.76 18.25
C ILE A 65 19.88 -1.99 17.20
N ILE A 66 18.60 -1.90 17.59
CA ILE A 66 17.46 -2.02 16.66
C ILE A 66 17.51 -0.91 15.61
N ILE A 67 17.78 0.35 16.01
CA ILE A 67 17.93 1.48 15.08
C ILE A 67 19.04 1.20 14.05
N LEU A 68 20.20 0.73 14.50
CA LEU A 68 21.30 0.38 13.59
C LEU A 68 20.91 -0.78 12.66
N GLN A 69 20.25 -1.81 13.16
CA GLN A 69 19.79 -2.93 12.35
C GLN A 69 18.78 -2.49 11.28
N LEU A 70 17.82 -1.63 11.64
CA LEU A 70 16.86 -1.06 10.69
C LEU A 70 17.56 -0.17 9.66
N PHE A 71 18.53 0.64 10.07
CA PHE A 71 19.31 1.48 9.17
C PHE A 71 20.08 0.65 8.14
N PHE A 72 20.84 -0.36 8.59
CA PHE A 72 21.59 -1.23 7.68
C PHE A 72 20.67 -2.08 6.80
N GLY A 73 19.58 -2.60 7.36
CA GLY A 73 18.58 -3.38 6.60
C GLY A 73 17.93 -2.55 5.50
N SER A 74 17.45 -1.34 5.83
CA SER A 74 16.82 -0.44 4.88
C SER A 74 17.81 0.09 3.83
N TYR A 75 19.06 0.31 4.23
CA TYR A 75 20.13 0.67 3.31
C TYR A 75 20.41 -0.45 2.30
N LEU A 76 20.41 -1.72 2.72
CA LEU A 76 20.52 -2.86 1.80
C LEU A 76 19.36 -2.92 0.81
N VAL A 77 18.12 -2.73 1.27
CA VAL A 77 16.94 -2.70 0.38
C VAL A 77 17.07 -1.57 -0.64
N PHE A 78 17.52 -0.39 -0.22
CA PHE A 78 17.80 0.74 -1.11
C PHE A 78 18.86 0.40 -2.17
N LEU A 79 19.97 -0.24 -1.78
CA LEU A 79 20.99 -0.70 -2.73
C LEU A 79 20.45 -1.74 -3.72
N MET A 80 19.62 -2.67 -3.25
CA MET A 80 19.00 -3.66 -4.13
C MET A 80 18.02 -3.02 -5.12
N ASP A 81 17.28 -1.98 -4.70
CA ASP A 81 16.43 -1.21 -5.63
C ASP A 81 17.26 -0.55 -6.73
N GLU A 82 18.44 -0.01 -6.43
CA GLU A 82 19.33 0.54 -7.45
C GLU A 82 19.82 -0.52 -8.45
N VAL A 83 20.12 -1.73 -7.97
CA VAL A 83 20.58 -2.83 -8.84
C VAL A 83 19.44 -3.27 -9.76
N VAL A 84 18.24 -3.48 -9.22
CA VAL A 84 17.07 -3.88 -10.02
C VAL A 84 16.67 -2.78 -11.00
N SER A 85 16.70 -1.51 -10.59
CA SER A 85 16.34 -0.40 -11.47
C SER A 85 17.35 -0.16 -12.60
N LYS A 86 18.61 -0.60 -12.46
CA LYS A 86 19.65 -0.49 -13.50
C LYS A 86 19.74 -1.72 -14.41
N TYR A 87 19.56 -2.91 -13.86
CA TYR A 87 19.83 -4.18 -14.56
C TYR A 87 18.60 -5.09 -14.70
N GLY A 88 17.53 -4.81 -13.96
CA GLY A 88 16.29 -5.58 -13.98
C GLY A 88 15.21 -4.94 -14.87
N ILE A 89 14.07 -5.61 -14.90
CA ILE A 89 12.88 -5.16 -15.63
C ILE A 89 12.01 -4.38 -14.64
N GLY A 90 11.80 -3.09 -14.91
CA GLY A 90 11.01 -2.17 -14.07
C GLY A 90 11.74 -1.69 -12.81
N SER A 91 11.00 -1.38 -11.74
CA SER A 91 11.53 -0.75 -10.52
C SER A 91 11.68 -1.78 -9.39
N GLY A 92 12.79 -1.71 -8.63
CA GLY A 92 13.04 -2.60 -7.50
C GLY A 92 12.02 -2.43 -6.36
N ILE A 93 11.61 -1.20 -6.05
CA ILE A 93 10.54 -0.91 -5.07
C ILE A 93 9.27 -1.70 -5.42
N SER A 94 8.86 -1.68 -6.69
CA SER A 94 7.65 -2.39 -7.12
C SER A 94 7.78 -3.91 -6.99
N LEU A 95 8.96 -4.46 -7.29
CA LEU A 95 9.25 -5.88 -7.13
C LEU A 95 9.16 -6.32 -5.65
N PHE A 96 9.73 -5.53 -4.73
CA PHE A 96 9.68 -5.85 -3.30
C PHE A 96 8.28 -5.79 -2.73
N ILE A 97 7.47 -4.79 -3.14
CA ILE A 97 6.06 -4.71 -2.72
C ILE A 97 5.30 -5.94 -3.23
N ALA A 98 5.44 -6.30 -4.51
CA ALA A 98 4.76 -7.45 -5.08
C ALA A 98 5.19 -8.76 -4.41
N ALA A 99 6.48 -8.93 -4.11
CA ALA A 99 7.00 -10.10 -3.42
C ALA A 99 6.49 -10.20 -1.97
N GLY A 100 6.50 -9.10 -1.22
CA GLY A 100 6.02 -9.05 0.16
C GLY A 100 4.52 -9.39 0.28
N VAL A 101 3.71 -8.77 -0.58
CA VAL A 101 2.27 -9.07 -0.65
C VAL A 101 2.02 -10.52 -1.08
N SER A 102 2.77 -11.03 -2.07
CA SER A 102 2.63 -12.43 -2.51
C SER A 102 3.01 -13.42 -1.41
N GLN A 103 4.04 -13.12 -0.62
CA GLN A 103 4.42 -13.93 0.54
C GLN A 103 3.28 -13.97 1.56
N GLN A 104 2.72 -12.81 1.93
CA GLN A 104 1.62 -12.71 2.89
C GLN A 104 0.37 -13.46 2.42
N LEU A 105 0.01 -13.33 1.14
CA LEU A 105 -1.11 -14.08 0.55
C LEU A 105 -0.87 -15.60 0.61
N PHE A 106 0.35 -16.05 0.31
CA PHE A 106 0.70 -17.46 0.33
C PHE A 106 0.70 -18.04 1.76
N THR A 107 1.31 -17.35 2.71
CA THR A 107 1.32 -17.77 4.12
C THR A 107 -0.09 -17.71 4.70
N GLY A 108 -0.85 -16.65 4.45
CA GLY A 108 -2.23 -16.56 4.90
C GLY A 108 -3.15 -17.65 4.34
N THR A 109 -2.85 -18.16 3.14
CA THR A 109 -3.66 -19.21 2.51
C THR A 109 -3.25 -20.61 2.97
N PHE A 110 -1.95 -20.89 3.04
CA PHE A 110 -1.41 -22.26 3.17
C PHE A 110 -0.63 -22.54 4.47
N ASN A 111 -0.65 -21.66 5.46
CA ASN A 111 0.08 -21.88 6.72
C ASN A 111 -0.56 -22.96 7.62
N TRP A 112 0.18 -24.03 7.89
CA TRP A 112 -0.22 -25.15 8.75
C TRP A 112 0.15 -24.96 10.24
N ILE A 113 0.86 -23.88 10.57
CA ILE A 113 1.28 -23.55 11.93
C ILE A 113 0.04 -23.12 12.76
N PRO A 114 -0.07 -23.52 14.04
CA PRO A 114 -1.15 -23.06 14.92
C PRO A 114 -1.20 -21.53 15.04
N SER A 115 -2.41 -20.98 15.22
CA SER A 115 -2.61 -19.52 15.40
C SER A 115 -1.85 -18.94 16.58
N THR A 116 -1.66 -19.71 17.65
CA THR A 116 -0.80 -19.33 18.77
C THR A 116 0.32 -20.36 18.93
N ILE A 117 1.56 -19.92 18.72
CA ILE A 117 2.77 -20.78 18.77
C ILE A 117 2.95 -21.43 20.15
N THR A 118 2.46 -20.79 21.21
CA THR A 118 2.58 -21.27 22.60
C THR A 118 1.54 -22.32 23.00
N SER A 119 0.54 -22.60 22.16
CA SER A 119 -0.51 -23.59 22.43
C SER A 119 -0.48 -24.73 21.41
N PRO A 120 -0.77 -25.99 21.82
CA PRO A 120 -0.82 -27.11 20.89
C PRO A 120 -1.99 -26.97 19.90
N LEU A 121 -1.87 -27.67 18.77
CA LEU A 121 -2.90 -27.71 17.74
C LEU A 121 -4.18 -28.35 18.30
N SER A 122 -5.28 -27.61 18.30
CA SER A 122 -6.56 -28.07 18.83
C SER A 122 -7.74 -27.37 18.14
N LEU A 123 -8.97 -27.80 18.41
CA LEU A 123 -10.19 -27.14 17.91
C LEU A 123 -10.28 -25.65 18.34
N ALA A 124 -9.68 -25.29 19.48
CA ALA A 124 -9.58 -23.92 19.97
C ALA A 124 -8.38 -23.14 19.39
N ASN A 125 -7.36 -23.84 18.87
CA ASN A 125 -6.17 -23.26 18.23
C ASN A 125 -5.93 -23.94 16.87
N PRO A 126 -6.80 -23.68 15.86
CA PRO A 126 -6.65 -24.26 14.55
C PRO A 126 -5.42 -23.67 13.81
N PRO A 127 -5.01 -24.28 12.69
CA PRO A 127 -4.00 -23.70 11.81
C PRO A 127 -4.32 -22.25 11.42
N ALA A 128 -3.29 -21.42 11.27
CA ALA A 128 -3.43 -20.00 10.95
C ALA A 128 -3.83 -19.73 9.48
N GLY A 129 -3.58 -20.67 8.57
CA GLY A 129 -3.92 -20.52 7.15
C GLY A 129 -5.41 -20.76 6.90
N ALA A 130 -6.02 -20.00 5.99
CA ALA A 130 -7.45 -20.10 5.68
C ALA A 130 -7.89 -21.52 5.25
N ILE A 131 -7.17 -22.11 4.27
CA ILE A 131 -7.48 -23.47 3.77
C ILE A 131 -7.14 -24.55 4.82
N PRO A 132 -5.93 -24.54 5.44
CA PRO A 132 -5.58 -25.46 6.52
C PRO A 132 -6.58 -25.45 7.69
N LYS A 133 -7.03 -24.27 8.10
CA LYS A 133 -8.03 -24.08 9.17
C LYS A 133 -9.35 -24.75 8.82
N ALA A 134 -9.86 -24.48 7.62
CA ALA A 134 -11.09 -25.09 7.14
C ALA A 134 -10.96 -26.61 7.13
N LEU A 135 -9.91 -27.15 6.51
CA LEU A 135 -9.68 -28.60 6.42
C LEU A 135 -9.54 -29.26 7.80
N TYR A 136 -8.77 -28.65 8.70
CA TYR A 136 -8.55 -29.20 10.05
C TYR A 136 -9.86 -29.25 10.86
N LEU A 137 -10.68 -28.19 10.78
CA LEU A 137 -11.97 -28.16 11.45
C LEU A 137 -12.98 -29.11 10.81
N PHE A 138 -13.01 -29.25 9.49
CA PHE A 138 -13.88 -30.22 8.82
C PHE A 138 -13.52 -31.69 9.13
N ILE A 139 -12.23 -31.99 9.33
CA ILE A 139 -11.77 -33.37 9.58
C ILE A 139 -11.85 -33.73 11.07
N ASN A 140 -11.49 -32.81 11.97
CA ASN A 140 -11.29 -33.14 13.39
C ASN A 140 -12.42 -32.68 14.32
N ALA A 141 -13.40 -31.89 13.83
CA ALA A 141 -14.50 -31.42 14.65
C ALA A 141 -15.69 -32.40 14.65
N PRO A 142 -16.31 -32.67 15.82
CA PRO A 142 -17.59 -33.36 15.86
C PRO A 142 -18.69 -32.50 15.22
N GLY A 143 -19.67 -33.12 14.55
CA GLY A 143 -20.72 -32.41 13.81
C GLY A 143 -21.50 -31.38 14.63
N SER A 144 -21.64 -31.59 15.95
CA SER A 144 -22.27 -30.64 16.88
C SER A 144 -21.44 -29.38 17.16
N TYR A 145 -20.11 -29.47 17.07
CA TYR A 145 -19.21 -28.31 17.17
C TYR A 145 -19.26 -27.50 15.87
N LEU A 146 -19.29 -28.16 14.71
CA LEU A 146 -19.38 -27.48 13.41
C LEU A 146 -20.65 -26.63 13.26
N THR A 147 -21.80 -27.13 13.71
CA THR A 147 -23.08 -26.41 13.59
C THR A 147 -23.23 -25.24 14.59
N ASN A 148 -22.58 -25.31 15.76
CA ASN A 148 -22.76 -24.30 16.81
C ASN A 148 -21.68 -23.22 16.79
N THR A 149 -20.42 -23.56 16.50
CA THR A 149 -19.29 -22.62 16.59
C THR A 149 -18.29 -22.77 15.45
N GLY A 150 -18.12 -23.98 14.90
CA GLY A 150 -17.10 -24.27 13.90
C GLY A 150 -17.32 -23.60 12.54
N MET A 151 -18.56 -23.51 12.04
CA MET A 151 -18.85 -22.80 10.78
C MET A 151 -18.63 -21.29 10.91
N GLU A 152 -19.03 -20.68 12.03
CA GLU A 152 -18.76 -19.26 12.31
C GLU A 152 -17.24 -19.03 12.50
N GLN A 153 -16.55 -19.94 13.16
CA GLN A 153 -15.10 -19.86 13.38
C GLN A 153 -14.29 -20.02 12.07
N VAL A 154 -14.74 -20.84 11.13
CA VAL A 154 -14.12 -21.01 9.80
C VAL A 154 -14.42 -19.82 8.89
N LEU A 155 -15.66 -19.33 8.90
CA LEU A 155 -16.12 -18.31 7.97
C LEU A 155 -15.75 -16.89 8.39
N PHE A 156 -15.68 -16.62 9.70
CA PHE A 156 -15.66 -15.26 10.24
C PHE A 156 -14.63 -15.02 11.35
N ALA A 157 -14.23 -16.03 12.13
CA ALA A 157 -13.25 -15.79 13.19
C ALA A 157 -11.83 -15.62 12.63
N GLN A 158 -11.09 -14.68 13.22
CA GLN A 158 -9.66 -14.53 13.02
C GLN A 158 -8.89 -15.72 13.66
N PRO A 159 -7.65 -16.03 13.23
CA PRO A 159 -6.94 -15.49 12.08
C PRO A 159 -7.44 -16.07 10.74
N ASN A 160 -7.31 -15.28 9.67
CA ASN A 160 -7.60 -15.63 8.26
C ASN A 160 -8.93 -16.35 8.02
N PRO A 161 -10.06 -15.62 8.06
CA PRO A 161 -11.37 -16.22 7.81
C PRO A 161 -11.52 -16.60 6.32
N MET A 162 -12.30 -17.64 6.02
CA MET A 162 -12.55 -18.06 4.63
C MET A 162 -13.22 -16.97 3.79
N ILE A 163 -13.98 -16.05 4.42
CA ILE A 163 -14.53 -14.89 3.72
C ILE A 163 -13.46 -13.98 3.15
N ALA A 164 -12.31 -13.85 3.83
CA ALA A 164 -11.19 -13.05 3.33
C ALA A 164 -10.58 -13.68 2.07
N LEU A 165 -10.60 -15.02 1.93
CA LEU A 165 -10.12 -15.71 0.73
C LEU A 165 -11.03 -15.46 -0.47
N VAL A 166 -12.34 -15.55 -0.25
CA VAL A 166 -13.32 -15.22 -1.29
C VAL A 166 -13.24 -13.73 -1.64
N GLY A 167 -13.10 -12.85 -0.64
CA GLY A 167 -12.90 -11.42 -0.81
C GLY A 167 -11.66 -11.11 -1.64
N THR A 168 -10.52 -11.71 -1.30
CA THR A 168 -9.25 -11.57 -2.03
C THR A 168 -9.42 -11.97 -3.51
N LEU A 169 -10.06 -13.10 -3.80
CA LEU A 169 -10.32 -13.53 -5.18
C LEU A 169 -11.25 -12.56 -5.93
N LEU A 170 -12.32 -12.12 -5.28
CA LEU A 170 -13.26 -11.16 -5.87
C LEU A 170 -12.56 -9.84 -6.21
N ILE A 171 -11.80 -9.29 -5.26
CA ILE A 171 -11.04 -8.04 -5.45
C ILE A 171 -9.99 -8.22 -6.54
N PHE A 172 -9.28 -9.35 -6.58
CA PHE A 172 -8.31 -9.65 -7.62
C PHE A 172 -8.92 -9.55 -9.02
N PHE A 173 -10.08 -10.18 -9.27
CA PHE A 173 -10.73 -10.14 -10.57
C PHE A 173 -11.22 -8.73 -10.93
N ILE A 174 -11.78 -7.99 -9.97
CA ILE A 174 -12.24 -6.62 -10.20
C ILE A 174 -11.06 -5.71 -10.54
N VAL A 175 -9.99 -5.76 -9.75
CA VAL A 175 -8.79 -4.94 -9.97
C VAL A 175 -8.13 -5.29 -11.30
N ALA A 176 -7.98 -6.58 -11.63
CA ALA A 176 -7.44 -7.01 -12.92
C ALA A 176 -8.29 -6.49 -14.10
N PHE A 177 -9.62 -6.50 -13.97
CA PHE A 177 -10.52 -5.94 -14.99
C PHE A 177 -10.30 -4.43 -15.20
N PHE A 178 -10.27 -3.64 -14.13
CA PHE A 178 -10.05 -2.19 -14.23
C PHE A 178 -8.64 -1.82 -14.69
N GLN A 179 -7.60 -2.55 -14.24
CA GLN A 179 -6.21 -2.33 -14.64
C GLN A 179 -5.97 -2.66 -16.11
N SER A 180 -6.63 -3.70 -16.62
CA SER A 180 -6.52 -4.13 -18.03
C SER A 180 -7.28 -3.22 -19.01
N SER A 181 -8.21 -2.40 -18.51
CA SER A 181 -9.06 -1.53 -19.33
C SER A 181 -8.28 -0.32 -19.90
N LYS A 182 -8.41 -0.10 -21.21
CA LYS A 182 -7.71 0.96 -21.95
C LYS A 182 -8.68 1.73 -22.84
N ILE A 183 -8.51 3.04 -22.90
CA ILE A 183 -9.20 3.96 -23.81
C ILE A 183 -8.27 4.23 -24.99
N GLU A 184 -8.66 3.81 -26.19
CA GLU A 184 -7.85 3.97 -27.38
C GLU A 184 -8.19 5.27 -28.12
N LEU A 185 -7.22 6.18 -28.24
CA LEU A 185 -7.36 7.37 -29.07
C LEU A 185 -6.87 7.08 -30.49
N PRO A 186 -7.67 7.33 -31.55
CA PRO A 186 -7.21 7.15 -32.91
C PRO A 186 -6.15 8.19 -33.25
N ILE A 187 -4.99 7.71 -33.72
CA ILE A 187 -3.90 8.55 -34.21
C ILE A 187 -3.57 8.15 -35.66
N ALA A 188 -3.16 9.09 -36.49
CA ALA A 188 -2.72 8.81 -37.84
C ALA A 188 -1.33 9.40 -38.07
N HIS A 189 -0.50 8.64 -38.79
CA HIS A 189 0.78 9.12 -39.26
C HIS A 189 0.54 10.03 -40.47
N GLU A 190 1.27 11.14 -40.52
CA GLU A 190 0.98 12.15 -41.53
C GLU A 190 1.71 11.93 -42.84
N ARG A 191 2.98 11.51 -42.78
CA ARG A 191 3.79 11.30 -43.98
C ARG A 191 3.41 10.04 -44.75
N VAL A 192 2.73 9.10 -44.09
CA VAL A 192 2.36 7.80 -44.67
C VAL A 192 0.84 7.71 -44.70
N ARG A 193 0.26 7.99 -45.88
CA ARG A 193 -1.19 7.84 -46.08
C ARG A 193 -1.60 6.40 -45.79
N GLY A 194 -2.61 6.21 -44.94
CA GLY A 194 -3.15 4.89 -44.57
C GLY A 194 -2.59 4.30 -43.27
N ALA A 195 -1.48 4.82 -42.74
CA ALA A 195 -0.95 4.39 -41.45
C ALA A 195 -1.75 5.01 -40.30
N ARG A 196 -2.76 4.27 -39.82
CA ARG A 196 -3.55 4.60 -38.62
C ARG A 196 -3.06 3.74 -37.46
N GLY A 197 -2.76 4.40 -36.34
CA GLY A 197 -2.45 3.75 -35.07
C GLY A 197 -3.53 4.04 -34.04
N ARG A 198 -3.45 3.35 -32.91
CA ARG A 198 -4.24 3.66 -31.73
C ARG A 198 -3.27 3.97 -30.60
N TYR A 199 -3.48 5.09 -29.92
CA TYR A 199 -2.74 5.45 -28.73
C TYR A 199 -3.54 4.98 -27.50
N PRO A 200 -3.13 3.89 -26.83
CA PRO A 200 -3.84 3.41 -25.66
C PRO A 200 -3.54 4.30 -24.46
N LEU A 201 -4.57 4.92 -23.89
CA LEU A 201 -4.54 5.51 -22.56
C LEU A 201 -5.10 4.48 -21.57
N GLN A 202 -4.32 4.07 -20.57
CA GLN A 202 -4.85 3.22 -19.51
C GLN A 202 -5.95 3.96 -18.75
N LEU A 203 -7.02 3.24 -18.39
CA LEU A 203 -8.11 3.80 -17.59
C LEU A 203 -7.58 4.28 -16.23
N LEU A 204 -6.67 3.50 -15.65
CA LEU A 204 -5.89 3.88 -14.47
C LEU A 204 -4.64 4.68 -14.88
N TYR A 205 -4.87 5.89 -15.39
CA TYR A 205 -3.84 6.70 -16.03
C TYR A 205 -2.68 7.10 -15.10
N ALA A 206 -2.97 7.41 -13.83
CA ALA A 206 -1.95 7.70 -12.83
C ALA A 206 -1.29 6.45 -12.22
N SER A 207 -1.62 5.25 -12.73
CA SER A 207 -1.18 3.96 -12.16
C SER A 207 -1.59 3.84 -10.68
N ASN A 208 -0.85 3.02 -9.94
CA ASN A 208 -1.08 2.68 -8.54
C ASN A 208 -0.43 3.68 -7.56
N ILE A 209 0.39 4.61 -8.07
CA ILE A 209 1.20 5.53 -7.27
C ILE A 209 0.37 6.45 -6.36
N PRO A 210 -0.79 7.01 -6.78
CA PRO A 210 -1.58 7.87 -5.92
C PRO A 210 -2.05 7.20 -4.62
N VAL A 211 -2.41 5.91 -4.71
CA VAL A 211 -2.81 5.13 -3.53
C VAL A 211 -1.62 4.82 -2.65
N ILE A 212 -0.45 4.49 -3.21
CA ILE A 212 0.79 4.32 -2.44
C ILE A 212 1.08 5.57 -1.59
N LEU A 213 0.97 6.76 -2.19
CA LEU A 213 1.21 8.02 -1.49
C LEU A 213 0.16 8.29 -0.40
N ALA A 214 -1.12 7.98 -0.66
CA ALA A 214 -2.18 8.12 0.32
C ALA A 214 -1.99 7.18 1.52
N THR A 215 -1.66 5.90 1.28
CA THR A 215 -1.41 4.92 2.34
C THR A 215 -0.14 5.21 3.11
N ALA A 216 0.92 5.68 2.44
CA ALA A 216 2.14 6.12 3.11
C ALA A 216 1.88 7.35 4.00
N LEU A 217 1.02 8.27 3.56
CA LEU A 217 0.60 9.39 4.40
C LEU A 217 -0.15 8.92 5.65
N LEU A 218 -1.10 7.97 5.49
CA LEU A 218 -1.82 7.37 6.61
C LEU A 218 -0.87 6.67 7.60
N ALA A 219 0.04 5.84 7.08
CA ALA A 219 1.03 5.14 7.90
C ALA A 219 1.95 6.11 8.66
N ASN A 220 2.37 7.20 8.02
CA ASN A 220 3.14 8.25 8.67
C ASN A 220 2.31 8.96 9.75
N ILE A 221 1.06 9.33 9.47
CA ILE A 221 0.18 9.95 10.47
C ILE A 221 0.01 9.01 11.68
N SER A 222 -0.27 7.73 11.46
CA SER A 222 -0.40 6.74 12.54
C SER A 222 0.90 6.57 13.33
N MET A 223 2.06 6.60 12.65
CA MET A 223 3.36 6.48 13.30
C MET A 223 3.68 7.70 14.18
N TRP A 224 3.46 8.91 13.65
CA TRP A 224 3.71 10.14 14.41
C TRP A 224 2.75 10.29 15.58
N THR A 225 1.47 9.94 15.40
CA THR A 225 0.48 9.98 16.48
C THR A 225 0.81 8.99 17.61
N LEU A 226 1.28 7.79 17.27
CA LEU A 226 1.77 6.81 18.25
C LEU A 226 3.02 7.34 18.97
N LEU A 227 3.96 7.93 18.23
CA LEU A 227 5.18 8.50 18.82
C LEU A 227 4.88 9.67 19.78
N PHE A 228 3.91 10.52 19.45
CA PHE A 228 3.48 11.61 20.35
C PHE A 228 2.78 11.10 21.62
N TRP A 229 2.27 9.87 21.60
CA TRP A 229 1.62 9.24 22.75
C TRP A 229 2.61 8.44 23.62
N ASP A 230 3.45 7.61 23.01
CA ASP A 230 4.30 6.65 23.74
C ASP A 230 5.74 7.16 24.02
N SER A 231 6.26 8.14 23.27
CA SER A 231 7.65 8.58 23.45
C SER A 231 7.87 9.34 24.77
N PRO A 232 8.89 8.99 25.58
CA PRO A 232 9.23 9.68 26.83
C PRO A 232 9.61 11.17 26.68
N VAL A 233 9.98 11.60 25.47
CA VAL A 233 10.45 12.96 25.16
C VAL A 233 9.37 13.76 24.42
N LEU A 234 8.66 13.12 23.48
CA LEU A 234 7.65 13.78 22.65
C LEU A 234 6.28 13.92 23.35
N SER A 235 5.97 13.04 24.31
CA SER A 235 4.80 13.15 25.20
C SER A 235 4.78 14.42 26.06
N LYS A 236 5.95 15.05 26.26
CA LYS A 236 6.11 16.30 27.03
C LYS A 236 5.99 17.57 26.19
N ILE A 237 5.80 17.47 24.87
CA ILE A 237 5.61 18.66 24.02
C ILE A 237 4.24 19.26 24.34
N PRO A 238 4.17 20.54 24.77
CA PRO A 238 2.89 21.21 24.99
C PRO A 238 2.03 21.17 23.72
N ILE A 239 0.73 20.87 23.86
CA ILE A 239 -0.29 20.79 22.79
C ILE A 239 -0.28 19.48 21.97
N LEU A 240 0.89 18.92 21.65
CA LEU A 240 1.00 17.72 20.79
C LEU A 240 1.10 16.40 21.59
N GLY A 241 1.74 16.43 22.76
CA GLY A 241 1.87 15.26 23.65
C GLY A 241 0.57 14.93 24.36
N HIS A 242 0.15 13.66 24.32
CA HIS A 242 -1.09 13.13 24.92
C HIS A 242 -2.40 13.85 24.53
N SER A 243 -2.44 14.55 23.39
CA SER A 243 -3.70 15.17 22.96
C SER A 243 -4.69 14.08 22.52
N HIS A 244 -5.79 13.96 23.25
CA HIS A 244 -6.89 13.04 22.92
C HIS A 244 -7.49 13.30 21.52
N LEU A 245 -7.25 14.49 20.97
CA LEU A 245 -7.68 14.89 19.62
C LEU A 245 -6.82 14.27 18.51
N LEU A 246 -5.50 14.10 18.72
CA LEU A 246 -4.59 13.50 17.72
C LEU A 246 -4.69 11.97 17.71
N GLY A 247 -4.76 11.35 18.87
CA GLY A 247 -4.91 9.90 19.01
C GLY A 247 -4.73 9.48 20.46
N SER A 248 -5.62 8.62 20.98
CA SER A 248 -5.38 7.89 22.23
C SER A 248 -5.07 6.44 21.94
N TYR A 249 -4.07 5.88 22.60
CA TYR A 249 -3.70 4.46 22.46
C TYR A 249 -3.99 3.70 23.75
N ALA A 250 -4.29 2.41 23.62
CA ALA A 250 -4.65 1.55 24.75
C ALA A 250 -3.46 1.41 25.72
N SER A 251 -3.71 1.53 27.02
CA SER A 251 -2.67 1.32 28.04
C SER A 251 -2.27 -0.17 28.13
N ALA A 252 -1.05 -0.47 28.62
CA ALA A 252 -0.55 -1.84 28.83
C ALA A 252 -1.50 -2.77 29.61
N ALA A 253 -2.35 -2.22 30.48
CA ALA A 253 -3.37 -2.97 31.22
C ALA A 253 -4.59 -3.36 30.36
N GLN A 254 -4.96 -2.53 29.38
CA GLN A 254 -6.04 -2.83 28.41
C GLN A 254 -5.55 -3.79 27.31
N ILE A 255 -4.29 -3.71 26.91
CA ILE A 255 -3.62 -4.63 25.96
C ILE A 255 -3.69 -6.08 26.47
N SER A 256 -3.38 -6.29 27.75
CA SER A 256 -3.44 -7.63 28.38
C SER A 256 -4.87 -8.11 28.65
N ALA A 257 -5.86 -7.22 28.74
CA ALA A 257 -7.25 -7.56 29.05
C ALA A 257 -8.11 -7.78 27.79
N LEU A 258 -7.78 -7.12 26.67
CA LEU A 258 -8.55 -7.13 25.44
C LEU A 258 -7.85 -7.87 24.29
N GLY A 259 -6.58 -8.24 24.42
CA GLY A 259 -5.82 -8.99 23.40
C GLY A 259 -5.50 -8.18 22.14
N ILE A 260 -5.46 -6.85 22.26
CA ILE A 260 -5.28 -5.92 21.14
C ILE A 260 -3.80 -5.52 21.03
N SER A 261 -3.28 -5.37 19.81
CA SER A 261 -1.92 -4.88 19.57
C SER A 261 -1.71 -3.47 20.12
N SER A 262 -0.52 -3.18 20.66
CA SER A 262 -0.13 -1.87 21.22
C SER A 262 -0.26 -0.70 20.25
N THR A 263 -0.46 -0.98 18.97
CA THR A 263 -0.45 -0.03 17.87
C THR A 263 -1.85 0.41 17.41
N THR A 264 -2.92 -0.15 17.97
CA THR A 264 -4.29 0.22 17.58
C THR A 264 -4.74 1.48 18.31
N PRO A 265 -5.16 2.54 17.60
CA PRO A 265 -5.71 3.73 18.22
C PRO A 265 -7.11 3.44 18.80
N THR A 266 -7.34 3.91 20.02
CA THR A 266 -8.60 3.79 20.79
C THR A 266 -9.47 5.04 20.72
N GLY A 267 -9.00 6.13 20.10
CA GLY A 267 -9.75 7.37 19.98
C GLY A 267 -8.96 8.46 19.24
N GLY A 268 -9.62 9.57 18.92
CA GLY A 268 -9.03 10.74 18.25
C GLY A 268 -8.97 10.64 16.72
N LEU A 269 -8.25 11.57 16.07
CA LEU A 269 -8.03 11.58 14.61
C LEU A 269 -7.34 10.30 14.12
N ALA A 270 -6.43 9.73 14.91
CA ALA A 270 -5.77 8.47 14.59
C ALA A 270 -6.77 7.30 14.47
N TYR A 271 -7.85 7.27 15.28
CA TYR A 271 -8.90 6.27 15.14
C TYR A 271 -9.64 6.44 13.82
N TYR A 272 -10.09 7.64 13.46
CA TYR A 272 -10.80 7.89 12.18
C TYR A 272 -9.97 7.64 10.90
N LEU A 273 -8.65 7.65 11.02
CA LEU A 273 -7.72 7.43 9.90
C LEU A 273 -7.10 6.03 9.90
N TYR A 274 -7.36 5.22 10.93
CA TYR A 274 -6.87 3.85 11.00
C TYR A 274 -7.53 3.00 9.91
N THR A 275 -6.78 2.06 9.34
CA THR A 275 -7.29 1.16 8.30
C THR A 275 -8.08 0.03 8.95
N PRO A 276 -9.39 -0.12 8.69
CA PRO A 276 -10.14 -1.29 9.14
C PRO A 276 -9.66 -2.53 8.39
N ASN A 277 -9.44 -3.66 9.09
CA ASN A 277 -8.91 -4.90 8.49
C ASN A 277 -9.97 -6.01 8.47
N GLY A 278 -10.99 -5.79 7.62
CA GLY A 278 -12.00 -6.80 7.32
C GLY A 278 -13.29 -6.71 8.13
N LEU A 279 -14.22 -7.57 7.73
CA LEU A 279 -15.60 -7.58 8.23
C LEU A 279 -15.70 -7.81 9.74
N SER A 280 -14.68 -8.43 10.35
CA SER A 280 -14.63 -8.64 11.79
C SER A 280 -14.48 -7.37 12.60
N ASP A 281 -13.83 -6.38 12.02
CA ASP A 281 -13.40 -5.19 12.75
C ASP A 281 -14.48 -4.10 12.70
N TRP A 282 -15.32 -4.09 11.67
CA TRP A 282 -16.35 -3.06 11.49
C TRP A 282 -17.78 -3.61 11.42
N LEU A 283 -18.03 -4.73 10.72
CA LEU A 283 -19.39 -5.22 10.48
C LEU A 283 -19.96 -5.98 11.68
N PHE A 284 -19.19 -6.89 12.30
CA PHE A 284 -19.67 -7.64 13.47
C PHE A 284 -19.91 -6.78 14.71
N PRO A 285 -19.08 -5.77 15.03
CA PRO A 285 -19.39 -4.83 16.11
C PRO A 285 -20.71 -4.06 15.90
N ILE A 286 -21.09 -3.77 14.66
CA ILE A 286 -22.36 -3.11 14.32
C ILE A 286 -23.55 -4.09 14.40
N LEU A 287 -23.38 -5.33 13.96
CA LEU A 287 -24.47 -6.33 13.90
C LEU A 287 -24.72 -7.05 15.23
N GLN A 288 -23.70 -7.23 16.07
CA GLN A 288 -23.80 -7.90 17.38
C GLN A 288 -23.03 -7.12 18.47
N PRO A 289 -23.61 -6.02 18.99
CA PRO A 289 -22.94 -5.16 19.96
C PRO A 289 -22.68 -5.81 21.33
N SER A 290 -23.35 -6.93 21.64
CA SER A 290 -23.25 -7.62 22.94
C SER A 290 -22.10 -8.63 23.06
N VAL A 291 -21.48 -9.05 21.94
CA VAL A 291 -20.38 -10.04 21.93
C VAL A 291 -19.02 -9.38 21.64
N SER A 292 -19.00 -8.26 20.92
CA SER A 292 -17.79 -7.58 20.45
C SER A 292 -17.45 -6.31 21.25
N GLN A 293 -17.77 -6.28 22.54
CA GLN A 293 -17.51 -5.12 23.41
C GLN A 293 -15.99 -4.83 23.57
N SER A 294 -15.14 -5.80 23.24
CA SER A 294 -13.68 -5.65 23.21
C SER A 294 -13.15 -4.93 21.96
N VAL A 295 -13.84 -5.05 20.82
CA VAL A 295 -13.45 -4.43 19.55
C VAL A 295 -13.96 -3.00 19.45
N LEU A 296 -15.15 -2.71 20.01
CA LEU A 296 -15.72 -1.36 20.03
C LEU A 296 -14.92 -0.36 20.86
N LEU A 297 -13.97 -0.78 21.71
CA LEU A 297 -13.10 0.11 22.50
C LEU A 297 -13.85 1.24 23.27
N GLY A 298 -15.15 1.07 23.54
CA GLY A 298 -16.01 2.07 24.19
C GLY A 298 -16.83 2.97 23.25
N HIS A 299 -16.68 2.85 21.93
CA HIS A 299 -17.44 3.61 20.92
C HIS A 299 -18.83 3.04 20.66
N THR A 300 -19.73 3.88 20.15
CA THR A 300 -21.08 3.45 19.73
C THR A 300 -21.04 2.85 18.32
N PRO A 301 -21.98 1.95 17.95
CA PRO A 301 -22.07 1.42 16.58
C PRO A 301 -22.19 2.49 15.48
N VAL A 302 -22.66 3.70 15.83
CA VAL A 302 -22.75 4.85 14.91
C VAL A 302 -21.38 5.51 14.70
N GLU A 303 -20.53 5.55 15.72
CA GLU A 303 -19.16 6.09 15.62
C GLU A 303 -18.28 5.21 14.72
N GLU A 304 -18.46 3.88 14.76
CA GLU A 304 -17.79 2.94 13.85
C GLU A 304 -18.22 3.16 12.39
N LEU A 305 -19.50 3.43 12.13
CA LEU A 305 -19.97 3.78 10.78
C LEU A 305 -19.36 5.10 10.30
N ILE A 306 -19.26 6.10 11.18
CA ILE A 306 -18.61 7.38 10.87
C ILE A 306 -17.12 7.17 10.58
N HIS A 307 -16.44 6.30 11.34
CA HIS A 307 -15.05 5.90 11.11
C HIS A 307 -14.85 5.41 9.66
N ILE A 308 -15.65 4.45 9.20
CA ILE A 308 -15.57 3.91 7.84
C ILE A 308 -15.79 5.00 6.78
N VAL A 309 -16.81 5.84 6.96
CA VAL A 309 -17.15 6.89 6.00
C VAL A 309 -16.04 7.92 5.91
N VAL A 310 -15.48 8.34 7.05
CA VAL A 310 -14.37 9.29 7.10
C VAL A 310 -13.11 8.69 6.48
N PHE A 311 -12.78 7.44 6.82
CA PHE A 311 -11.65 6.72 6.24
C PHE A 311 -11.76 6.62 4.71
N MET A 312 -12.92 6.17 4.20
CA MET A 312 -13.17 6.08 2.76
C MET A 312 -13.09 7.45 2.07
N ALA A 313 -13.69 8.49 2.66
CA ALA A 313 -13.64 9.84 2.12
C ALA A 313 -12.21 10.39 2.08
N PHE A 314 -11.41 10.13 3.13
CA PHE A 314 -10.02 10.51 3.21
C PHE A 314 -9.19 9.80 2.14
N LEU A 315 -9.27 8.47 2.07
CA LEU A 315 -8.50 7.66 1.13
C LEU A 315 -8.81 8.06 -0.32
N VAL A 316 -10.09 8.20 -0.68
CA VAL A 316 -10.52 8.62 -2.02
C VAL A 316 -10.11 10.05 -2.32
N GLY A 317 -10.32 10.98 -1.37
CA GLY A 317 -9.96 12.39 -1.53
C GLY A 317 -8.46 12.59 -1.76
N PHE A 318 -7.63 11.96 -0.94
CA PHE A 318 -6.18 12.03 -1.09
C PHE A 318 -5.68 11.29 -2.33
N SER A 319 -6.30 10.17 -2.72
CA SER A 319 -5.95 9.47 -3.97
C SER A 319 -6.22 10.33 -5.20
N ILE A 320 -7.31 11.10 -5.24
CA ILE A 320 -7.59 12.06 -6.31
C ILE A 320 -6.57 13.20 -6.32
N LEU A 321 -6.27 13.75 -5.13
CA LEU A 321 -5.30 14.83 -4.98
C LEU A 321 -3.91 14.39 -5.46
N PHE A 322 -3.42 13.23 -5.00
CA PHE A 322 -2.13 12.70 -5.42
C PHE A 322 -2.11 12.30 -6.89
N ALA A 323 -3.22 11.82 -7.47
CA ALA A 323 -3.30 11.55 -8.90
C ALA A 323 -3.11 12.81 -9.75
N LYS A 324 -3.71 13.93 -9.33
CA LYS A 324 -3.50 15.23 -10.00
C LYS A 324 -2.06 15.70 -9.89
N PHE A 325 -1.51 15.71 -8.68
CA PHE A 325 -0.12 16.10 -8.46
C PHE A 325 0.85 15.23 -9.25
N TRP A 326 0.62 13.92 -9.30
CA TRP A 326 1.47 12.99 -10.03
C TRP A 326 1.55 13.31 -11.52
N ILE A 327 0.43 13.62 -12.16
CA ILE A 327 0.39 13.90 -13.60
C ILE A 327 1.04 15.24 -13.94
N GLU A 328 0.87 16.23 -13.07
CA GLU A 328 1.52 17.54 -13.23
C GLU A 328 3.04 17.44 -13.03
N THR A 329 3.52 16.62 -12.10
CA THR A 329 4.97 16.48 -11.82
C THR A 329 5.69 15.57 -12.82
N THR A 330 5.03 14.53 -13.33
CA THR A 330 5.63 13.57 -14.28
C THR A 330 5.60 13.98 -15.74
N ASN A 331 5.18 15.22 -16.05
CA ASN A 331 4.94 15.68 -17.43
C ASN A 331 3.99 14.75 -18.21
N MET A 332 3.01 14.14 -17.53
CA MET A 332 1.91 13.40 -18.16
C MET A 332 0.69 14.30 -18.43
N GLY A 333 0.83 15.61 -18.24
CA GLY A 333 -0.20 16.58 -18.54
C GLY A 333 -0.54 16.67 -20.04
N PRO A 334 -1.72 17.24 -20.40
CA PRO A 334 -2.18 17.34 -21.79
C PRO A 334 -1.20 18.00 -22.75
N ASP A 335 -0.52 19.06 -22.31
CA ASP A 335 0.44 19.79 -23.14
C ASP A 335 1.71 18.99 -23.43
N ALA A 336 2.18 18.22 -22.46
CA ALA A 336 3.36 17.39 -22.59
C ALA A 336 3.09 16.18 -23.49
N VAL A 337 1.96 15.50 -23.28
CA VAL A 337 1.51 14.39 -24.15
C VAL A 337 1.29 14.88 -25.58
N ALA A 338 0.68 16.05 -25.78
CA ALA A 338 0.52 16.64 -27.12
C ALA A 338 1.86 16.92 -27.81
N LYS A 339 2.84 17.45 -27.07
CA LYS A 339 4.20 17.67 -27.60
C LYS A 339 4.87 16.35 -27.98
N GLN A 340 4.70 15.31 -27.17
CA GLN A 340 5.24 13.96 -27.41
C GLN A 340 4.63 13.30 -28.65
N ILE A 341 3.30 13.32 -28.79
CA ILE A 341 2.60 12.78 -29.97
C ILE A 341 3.08 13.48 -31.24
N ARG A 342 3.26 14.80 -31.19
CA ARG A 342 3.81 15.58 -32.31
C ARG A 342 5.25 15.22 -32.63
N SER A 343 6.13 15.08 -31.64
CA SER A 343 7.53 14.70 -31.89
C SER A 343 7.65 13.33 -32.55
N SER A 344 6.70 12.43 -32.28
CA SER A 344 6.60 11.13 -32.96
C SER A 344 6.01 11.20 -34.38
N GLY A 345 5.74 12.39 -34.93
CA GLY A 345 5.17 12.55 -36.28
C GLY A 345 3.70 12.15 -36.42
N MET A 346 3.02 11.87 -35.31
CA MET A 346 1.63 11.45 -35.26
C MET A 346 0.69 12.65 -35.07
N GLN A 347 -0.53 12.54 -35.59
CA GLN A 347 -1.59 13.54 -35.39
C GLN A 347 -2.94 12.89 -35.13
N ILE A 348 -3.82 13.58 -34.41
CA ILE A 348 -5.21 13.15 -34.23
C ILE A 348 -5.98 13.44 -35.54
N PRO A 349 -6.60 12.43 -36.19
CA PRO A 349 -7.38 12.65 -37.40
C PRO A 349 -8.46 13.72 -37.20
N GLY A 350 -8.58 14.65 -38.16
CA GLY A 350 -9.60 15.71 -38.15
C GLY A 350 -9.18 17.02 -37.48
N PHE A 351 -8.02 17.10 -36.82
CA PHE A 351 -7.51 18.34 -36.22
C PHE A 351 -6.24 18.84 -36.91
N ARG A 352 -6.01 20.16 -36.88
CA ARG A 352 -4.77 20.78 -37.40
C ARG A 352 -3.58 20.45 -36.48
N ARG A 353 -2.35 20.44 -37.04
CA ARG A 353 -1.08 20.09 -36.36
C ARG A 353 -0.61 21.03 -35.24
N ASP A 354 -1.45 21.93 -34.76
CA ASP A 354 -1.05 22.82 -33.67
C ASP A 354 -1.05 22.03 -32.34
N PRO A 355 0.08 21.96 -31.61
CA PRO A 355 0.14 21.38 -30.26
C PRO A 355 -0.97 21.91 -29.36
N ARG A 356 -1.35 23.18 -29.52
CA ARG A 356 -2.39 23.82 -28.71
C ARG A 356 -3.76 23.21 -28.98
N ILE A 357 -4.05 22.83 -30.22
CA ILE A 357 -5.32 22.20 -30.60
C ILE A 357 -5.34 20.75 -30.08
N MET A 358 -4.24 20.01 -30.25
CA MET A 358 -4.12 18.65 -29.74
C MET A 358 -4.22 18.60 -28.21
N ALA A 359 -3.54 19.53 -27.52
CA ALA A 359 -3.63 19.69 -26.07
C ALA A 359 -5.05 20.04 -25.62
N LYS A 360 -5.80 20.87 -26.37
CA LYS A 360 -7.20 21.21 -26.07
C LYS A 360 -8.14 20.02 -26.20
N VAL A 361 -7.86 19.08 -27.10
CA VAL A 361 -8.62 17.82 -27.18
C VAL A 361 -8.27 16.93 -25.99
N LEU A 362 -6.98 16.74 -25.71
CA LEU A 362 -6.50 15.92 -24.60
C LEU A 362 -6.89 16.47 -23.22
N SER A 363 -7.01 17.79 -23.06
CA SER A 363 -7.40 18.43 -21.80
C SER A 363 -8.85 18.15 -21.40
N LYS A 364 -9.69 17.69 -22.33
CA LYS A 364 -11.03 17.19 -21.99
C LYS A 364 -10.99 15.78 -21.39
N TYR A 365 -10.01 14.95 -21.78
CA TYR A 365 -9.94 13.55 -21.39
C TYR A 365 -9.01 13.32 -20.20
N ILE A 366 -7.78 13.82 -20.24
CA ILE A 366 -6.74 13.49 -19.24
C ILE A 366 -7.16 13.89 -17.81
N PRO A 367 -7.63 15.13 -17.53
CA PRO A 367 -8.05 15.49 -16.17
C PRO A 367 -9.24 14.66 -15.66
N ALA A 368 -10.18 14.32 -16.54
CA ALA A 368 -11.33 13.48 -16.18
C ALA A 368 -10.89 12.05 -15.84
N ILE A 369 -10.03 11.45 -16.67
CA ILE A 369 -9.47 10.11 -16.42
C ILE A 369 -8.58 10.11 -15.17
N THR A 370 -7.87 11.21 -14.90
CA THR A 370 -7.06 11.39 -13.68
C THR A 370 -7.91 11.32 -12.43
N ILE A 371 -9.00 12.09 -12.37
CA ILE A 371 -9.88 12.13 -11.20
C ILE A 371 -10.58 10.78 -11.05
N PHE A 372 -11.05 10.22 -12.17
CA PHE A 372 -11.71 8.92 -12.20
C PHE A 372 -10.79 7.80 -11.73
N SER A 373 -9.54 7.76 -12.20
CA SER A 373 -8.55 6.78 -11.76
C SER A 373 -8.23 6.93 -10.29
N GLY A 374 -7.85 8.13 -9.81
CA GLY A 374 -7.59 8.37 -8.39
C GLY A 374 -8.77 7.97 -7.50
N ALA A 375 -10.00 8.26 -7.92
CA ALA A 375 -11.21 7.88 -7.20
C ALA A 375 -11.41 6.36 -7.17
N ILE A 376 -11.33 5.68 -8.32
CA ILE A 376 -11.54 4.23 -8.39
C ILE A 376 -10.49 3.47 -7.64
N VAL A 377 -9.21 3.83 -7.77
CA VAL A 377 -8.16 3.10 -7.05
C VAL A 377 -8.35 3.30 -5.54
N GLY A 378 -8.70 4.50 -5.08
CA GLY A 378 -9.01 4.75 -3.66
C GLY A 378 -10.24 3.97 -3.17
N ILE A 379 -11.31 3.90 -3.98
CA ILE A 379 -12.53 3.14 -3.63
C ILE A 379 -12.23 1.64 -3.59
N LEU A 380 -11.52 1.10 -4.59
CA LEU A 380 -11.18 -0.32 -4.65
C LEU A 380 -10.26 -0.72 -3.50
N ALA A 381 -9.28 0.12 -3.18
CA ALA A 381 -8.36 -0.10 -2.07
C ALA A 381 -9.11 -0.08 -0.71
N GLY A 382 -9.92 0.94 -0.46
CA GLY A 382 -10.69 1.03 0.79
C GLY A 382 -11.77 -0.04 0.90
N ALA A 383 -12.44 -0.39 -0.19
CA ALA A 383 -13.39 -1.51 -0.21
C ALA A 383 -12.69 -2.85 0.05
N ALA A 384 -11.46 -3.02 -0.43
CA ALA A 384 -10.66 -4.20 -0.18
C ALA A 384 -10.22 -4.30 1.30
N ASP A 385 -9.82 -3.19 1.90
CA ASP A 385 -9.51 -3.11 3.34
C ASP A 385 -10.78 -3.46 4.17
N LEU A 386 -11.96 -2.95 3.79
CA LEU A 386 -13.24 -3.24 4.47
C LEU A 386 -13.70 -4.69 4.35
N ILE A 387 -13.53 -5.34 3.20
CA ILE A 387 -13.89 -6.77 3.04
C ILE A 387 -12.89 -7.65 3.82
N GLY A 388 -11.64 -7.22 3.88
CA GLY A 388 -10.52 -7.97 4.44
C GLY A 388 -9.92 -8.90 3.40
N THR A 389 -8.59 -9.07 3.47
CA THR A 389 -7.86 -9.98 2.58
C THR A 389 -7.09 -11.03 3.36
N VAL A 390 -6.68 -12.10 2.69
CA VAL A 390 -6.00 -13.22 3.34
C VAL A 390 -4.57 -12.86 3.73
N GLY A 391 -4.15 -13.30 4.91
CA GLY A 391 -2.75 -13.25 5.34
C GLY A 391 -2.31 -11.91 5.88
N ASP A 392 -3.21 -11.20 6.57
CA ASP A 392 -2.98 -9.85 7.10
C ASP A 392 -2.45 -8.87 6.03
N THR A 393 -2.76 -9.18 4.76
CA THR A 393 -2.44 -8.31 3.63
C THR A 393 -3.45 -7.16 3.65
N SER A 394 -2.98 -5.93 3.40
CA SER A 394 -3.89 -4.82 3.20
C SER A 394 -4.55 -4.92 1.81
N GLY A 395 -5.81 -4.54 1.70
CA GLY A 395 -6.52 -4.41 0.43
C GLY A 395 -5.82 -3.46 -0.54
N THR A 396 -5.22 -2.39 0.00
CA THR A 396 -4.26 -1.54 -0.73
C THR A 396 -3.09 -2.35 -1.30
N GLY A 397 -2.39 -3.15 -0.49
CA GLY A 397 -1.26 -3.98 -0.90
C GLY A 397 -1.62 -4.97 -2.01
N LEU A 398 -2.78 -5.62 -1.91
CA LEU A 398 -3.30 -6.51 -2.95
C LEU A 398 -3.47 -5.78 -4.29
N LEU A 399 -4.09 -4.59 -4.29
CA LEU A 399 -4.27 -3.80 -5.49
C LEU A 399 -2.92 -3.44 -6.13
N LEU A 400 -1.95 -3.04 -5.31
CA LEU A 400 -0.60 -2.71 -5.75
C LEU A 400 0.05 -3.91 -6.43
N ALA A 401 0.05 -5.06 -5.78
CA ALA A 401 0.67 -6.27 -6.29
C ALA A 401 0.09 -6.69 -7.65
N VAL A 402 -1.25 -6.69 -7.80
CA VAL A 402 -1.89 -7.02 -9.07
C VAL A 402 -1.48 -6.05 -10.18
N GLY A 403 -1.54 -4.74 -9.91
CA GLY A 403 -1.17 -3.76 -10.93
C GLY A 403 0.31 -3.80 -11.30
N ILE A 404 1.20 -4.06 -10.33
CA ILE A 404 2.63 -4.22 -10.56
C ILE A 404 2.90 -5.48 -11.41
N VAL A 405 2.28 -6.61 -11.09
CA VAL A 405 2.44 -7.86 -11.86
C VAL A 405 1.95 -7.69 -13.30
N ILE A 406 0.82 -7.02 -13.51
CA ILE A 406 0.33 -6.70 -14.86
C ILE A 406 1.32 -5.79 -15.60
N GLN A 407 1.88 -4.78 -14.92
CA GLN A 407 2.87 -3.88 -15.53
C GLN A 407 4.17 -4.61 -15.90
N PHE A 408 4.65 -5.50 -15.03
CA PHE A 408 5.81 -6.35 -15.35
C PHE A 408 5.52 -7.28 -16.51
N TYR A 409 4.34 -7.89 -16.56
CA TYR A 409 3.91 -8.73 -17.68
C TYR A 409 3.93 -7.94 -19.00
N GLU A 410 3.36 -6.71 -19.02
CA GLU A 410 3.38 -5.84 -20.20
C GLU A 410 4.80 -5.35 -20.56
N ALA A 411 5.67 -5.14 -19.57
CA ALA A 411 7.06 -4.74 -19.79
C ALA A 411 7.86 -5.88 -20.44
N MET A 412 7.80 -7.09 -19.88
CA MET A 412 8.46 -8.28 -20.42
C MET A 412 7.96 -8.59 -21.84
N GLY A 413 6.66 -8.51 -22.08
CA GLY A 413 6.09 -8.72 -23.41
C GLY A 413 6.62 -7.71 -24.45
N ARG A 414 6.79 -6.43 -24.07
CA ARG A 414 7.38 -5.42 -24.96
C ARG A 414 8.85 -5.68 -25.26
N GLU A 415 9.62 -6.08 -24.25
CA GLU A 415 11.04 -6.39 -24.41
C GLU A 415 11.25 -7.60 -25.33
N GLN A 416 10.49 -8.68 -25.10
CA GLN A 416 10.54 -9.86 -25.95
C GLN A 416 10.12 -9.57 -27.41
N LEU A 417 9.12 -8.71 -27.62
CA LEU A 417 8.74 -8.26 -28.97
C LEU A 417 9.87 -7.47 -29.65
N MET A 418 10.63 -6.67 -28.90
CA MET A 418 11.78 -5.93 -29.41
C MET A 418 12.95 -6.85 -29.77
N GLU A 419 13.13 -7.96 -29.07
CA GLU A 419 14.16 -8.96 -29.35
C GLU A 419 13.81 -9.86 -30.54
N MET A 420 12.54 -10.27 -30.68
CA MET A 420 12.11 -11.18 -31.74
C MET A 420 12.07 -10.54 -33.14
N HIS A 421 11.88 -9.21 -33.23
CA HIS A 421 11.83 -8.50 -34.51
C HIS A 421 12.87 -7.35 -34.56
N PRO A 422 14.13 -7.61 -34.96
CA PRO A 422 15.18 -6.59 -35.03
C PRO A 422 14.87 -5.42 -35.98
N LEU A 423 13.95 -5.60 -36.93
CA LEU A 423 13.45 -4.53 -37.82
C LEU A 423 12.58 -3.49 -37.07
N ILE A 424 11.88 -3.88 -36.01
CA ILE A 424 11.10 -2.95 -35.17
C ILE A 424 12.04 -2.09 -34.30
N ARG A 425 13.18 -2.66 -33.85
CA ARG A 425 14.22 -1.94 -33.10
C ARG A 425 14.82 -0.79 -33.91
N GLN A 426 15.02 -0.95 -35.22
CA GLN A 426 15.50 0.13 -36.09
C GLN A 426 14.45 1.23 -36.33
N PHE A 427 13.16 0.92 -36.27
CA PHE A 427 12.08 1.90 -36.42
C PHE A 427 11.89 2.78 -35.18
N PHE A 428 12.20 2.27 -33.97
CA PHE A 428 12.10 3.02 -32.71
C PHE A 428 13.38 3.76 -32.29
N ASN A 429 14.57 3.23 -32.61
CA ASN A 429 15.84 3.92 -32.33
C ASN A 429 16.30 4.84 -33.48
N GLY A 430 15.63 4.79 -34.63
CA GLY A 430 15.96 5.57 -35.83
C GLY A 430 15.06 6.78 -36.08
N GLY A 431 14.74 7.55 -35.03
CA GLY A 431 13.91 8.76 -35.10
C GLY A 431 14.47 9.91 -34.31
#